data_AF-A0A031G3H0-F1
#
_entry.id   AF-A0A031G3H0-F1
#
_cell.length_a   1.000
_cell.length_b   1.000
_cell.length_c   1.000
_cell.angle_alpha   90.00
_cell.angle_beta   90.00
_cell.angle_gamma   90.00
#
_symmetry.space_group_name_H-M   'P 1'
#
loop_
_entity.id
_entity.type
_entity.pdbx_description
1 polymer ?
#
loop_
_entity_poly.entity_id
_entity_poly.type
_entity_poly.pdbx_seq_one_letter_code
_entity_poly.pdbx_strand_id
1 'polypeptide(L)'
;MVDIRREGSLRALGKRADGRKDFLQEYQVRDLTSTPPRTLWFAHFHYTSDKVPFADFVKAHLKLPEQRNLGLQWQQAQAAGGTQVETIWRGDIGKPLGNQHFADL
;
A
#
# COMPACT_ATOMS: atom_id res chain seq x y z
N MET A 1 10.50 13.85 -13.23
CA MET A 1 9.10 14.28 -13.00
C MET A 1 8.33 13.06 -12.54
N VAL A 2 7.53 13.17 -11.49
CA VAL A 2 6.73 12.05 -10.97
C VAL A 2 5.27 12.44 -10.89
N ASP A 3 4.38 11.46 -11.04
CA ASP A 3 2.98 11.60 -10.67
C ASP A 3 2.51 10.52 -9.71
N ILE A 4 1.35 10.76 -9.13
CA ILE A 4 0.65 9.81 -8.28
C ILE A 4 -0.74 9.60 -8.87
N ARG A 5 -1.12 8.34 -9.07
CA ARG A 5 -2.43 7.98 -9.62
C ARG A 5 -3.14 7.00 -8.71
N ARG A 6 -4.40 7.29 -8.37
CA ARG A 6 -5.29 6.36 -7.68
C ARG A 6 -5.47 5.08 -8.50
N GLU A 7 -5.25 3.94 -7.86
CA GLU A 7 -5.30 2.61 -8.46
C GLU A 7 -6.54 1.88 -7.96
N GLY A 8 -7.53 1.72 -8.85
CA GLY A 8 -8.77 1.02 -8.56
C GLY A 8 -9.60 1.63 -7.42
N SER A 9 -10.65 0.90 -7.04
CA SER A 9 -11.49 1.24 -5.90
C SER A 9 -10.89 0.70 -4.59
N LEU A 10 -11.32 1.28 -3.47
CA LEU A 10 -11.04 0.76 -2.14
C LEU A 10 -11.47 -0.70 -2.04
N ARG A 11 -10.58 -1.57 -1.54
CA ARG A 11 -10.81 -3.02 -1.46
C ARG A 11 -10.73 -3.55 -0.04
N ALA A 12 -11.63 -4.46 0.33
CA ALA A 12 -11.51 -5.19 1.59
C ALA A 12 -10.41 -6.26 1.49
N LEU A 13 -9.47 -6.26 2.42
CA LEU A 13 -8.41 -7.27 2.52
C LEU A 13 -8.77 -8.44 3.44
N GLY A 14 -9.94 -8.38 4.09
CA GLY A 14 -10.37 -9.34 5.10
C GLY A 14 -10.17 -8.81 6.52
N LYS A 15 -10.04 -9.73 7.49
CA LYS A 15 -9.82 -9.41 8.90
C LYS A 15 -8.34 -9.51 9.26
N ARG A 16 -7.85 -8.56 10.05
CA ARG A 16 -6.55 -8.63 10.71
C ARG A 16 -6.59 -9.69 11.82
N ALA A 17 -5.41 -10.04 12.34
CA ALA A 17 -5.27 -11.00 13.43
C ALA A 17 -6.05 -10.58 14.70
N ASP A 18 -6.28 -9.28 14.91
CA ASP A 18 -7.09 -8.73 16.00
C ASP A 18 -8.60 -8.71 15.70
N GLY A 19 -9.04 -9.31 14.59
CA GLY A 19 -10.43 -9.40 14.17
C GLY A 19 -10.98 -8.14 13.49
N ARG A 20 -10.24 -7.03 13.44
CA ARG A 20 -10.69 -5.79 12.78
C ARG A 20 -10.67 -5.94 11.26
N LYS A 21 -11.60 -5.28 10.58
CA LYS A 21 -11.62 -5.20 9.11
C LYS A 21 -10.45 -4.34 8.63
N ASP A 22 -9.90 -4.72 7.48
CA ASP A 22 -8.88 -3.96 6.79
C ASP A 22 -9.34 -3.64 5.37
N PHE A 23 -9.30 -2.36 5.04
CA PHE A 23 -9.61 -1.85 3.71
C PHE A 23 -8.38 -1.14 3.16
N LEU A 24 -8.08 -1.35 1.88
CA LEU A 24 -6.90 -0.82 1.23
C LEU A 24 -7.29 0.07 0.05
N GLN A 25 -6.77 1.29 0.04
CA GLN A 25 -6.66 2.10 -1.16
C GLN A 25 -5.22 2.06 -1.67
N GLU A 26 -5.05 1.83 -2.96
CA GLU A 26 -3.75 1.85 -3.62
C GLU A 26 -3.59 3.09 -4.51
N TYR A 27 -2.36 3.55 -4.62
CA TYR A 27 -1.93 4.57 -5.58
C TYR A 27 -0.61 4.14 -6.22
N GLN A 28 -0.43 4.43 -7.51
CA GLN A 28 0.84 4.26 -8.21
C GLN A 28 1.65 5.55 -8.12
N VAL A 29 2.92 5.45 -7.74
CA VAL A 29 3.90 6.53 -7.90
C VAL A 29 4.73 6.21 -9.14
N ARG A 30 4.69 7.07 -10.16
CA ARG A 30 5.28 6.77 -11.47
C ARG A 30 6.31 7.81 -11.88
N ASP A 31 7.36 7.32 -12.52
CA ASP A 31 8.33 8.14 -13.24
C ASP A 31 7.79 8.45 -14.64
N LEU A 32 7.59 9.73 -14.91
CA LEU A 32 7.10 10.23 -16.20
C LEU A 32 8.24 10.50 -17.20
N THR A 33 9.50 10.32 -16.82
CA THR A 33 10.65 10.50 -17.72
C THR A 33 10.87 9.30 -18.64
N SER A 34 10.29 8.14 -18.28
CA SER A 34 10.25 6.94 -19.12
C SER A 34 9.02 6.94 -20.04
N THR A 35 9.15 6.36 -21.24
CA THR A 35 8.01 6.13 -22.14
C THR A 35 7.90 4.63 -22.46
N PRO A 36 6.88 3.92 -21.96
CA PRO A 36 5.77 4.42 -21.12
C PRO A 36 6.22 4.81 -19.70
N PRO A 37 5.41 5.59 -18.95
CA PRO A 37 5.68 5.89 -17.54
C PRO A 37 5.94 4.63 -16.73
N ARG A 38 7.01 4.64 -15.93
CA ARG A 38 7.43 3.49 -15.14
C ARG A 38 6.92 3.62 -13.71
N THR A 39 6.22 2.60 -13.21
CA THR A 39 5.84 2.55 -11.79
C THR A 39 7.09 2.34 -10.93
N LEU A 40 7.33 3.27 -10.01
CA LEU A 40 8.42 3.19 -9.04
C LEU A 40 7.96 2.53 -7.74
N TRP A 41 6.76 2.86 -7.27
CA TRP A 41 6.19 2.32 -6.04
C TRP A 41 4.67 2.23 -6.10
N PHE A 42 4.11 1.41 -5.21
CA PHE A 42 2.70 1.46 -4.83
C PHE A 42 2.57 2.04 -3.42
N ALA A 43 1.76 3.08 -3.26
CA ALA A 43 1.37 3.59 -1.94
C ALA A 43 0.10 2.89 -1.47
N HIS A 44 0.17 2.31 -0.28
CA HIS A 44 -0.89 1.53 0.35
C HIS A 44 -1.45 2.29 1.53
N PHE A 45 -2.72 2.67 1.49
CA PHE A 45 -3.44 3.34 2.57
C PHE A 45 -4.47 2.39 3.17
N HIS A 46 -4.30 2.07 4.45
CA HIS A 46 -5.16 1.15 5.18
C HIS A 46 -6.20 1.89 6.01
N TYR A 47 -7.43 1.38 6.01
CA TYR A 47 -8.57 1.92 6.74
C TYR A 47 -9.29 0.82 7.51
N THR A 48 -10.06 1.22 8.53
CA THR A 48 -10.90 0.31 9.34
C THR A 48 -12.32 0.17 8.80
N SER A 49 -12.72 1.00 7.83
CA SER A 49 -14.02 1.02 7.17
C SER A 49 -13.88 1.47 5.71
N ASP A 50 -14.89 1.17 4.89
CA ASP A 50 -15.03 1.55 3.49
C ASP A 50 -15.66 2.94 3.27
N LYS A 51 -16.17 3.59 4.32
CA LYS A 51 -16.85 4.89 4.25
C LYS A 51 -16.20 5.89 5.19
N VAL A 52 -14.97 6.28 4.89
CA VAL A 52 -14.20 7.22 5.73
C VAL A 52 -13.51 8.29 4.89
N PRO A 53 -13.35 9.52 5.41
CA PRO A 53 -12.49 10.53 4.81
C PRO A 53 -11.09 9.98 4.53
N PHE A 54 -10.43 10.47 3.49
CA PHE A 54 -9.05 10.07 3.18
C PHE A 54 -8.13 10.21 4.41
N ALA A 55 -8.27 11.33 5.13
CA ALA A 55 -7.44 11.66 6.29
C ALA A 55 -7.57 10.68 7.47
N ASP A 56 -8.45 9.68 7.44
CA ASP A 56 -8.68 8.70 8.51
C ASP A 56 -7.89 7.39 8.34
N PHE A 57 -6.99 7.30 7.35
CA PHE A 57 -6.15 6.11 7.19
C PHE A 57 -5.41 5.75 8.49
N VAL A 58 -5.39 4.48 8.89
CA VAL A 58 -4.74 4.05 10.13
C VAL A 58 -3.27 3.68 9.93
N LYS A 59 -2.88 3.39 8.68
CA LYS A 59 -1.49 3.11 8.30
C LYS A 59 -1.31 3.40 6.81
N ALA A 60 -0.19 4.01 6.45
CA ALA A 60 0.18 4.19 5.05
C ALA A 60 1.66 3.87 4.81
N HIS A 61 1.97 3.22 3.70
CA HIS A 61 3.35 2.87 3.34
C HIS A 61 3.53 2.63 1.85
N LEU A 62 4.77 2.72 1.38
CA LEU A 62 5.19 2.39 0.04
C LEU A 62 5.57 0.91 -0.09
N LYS A 63 5.42 0.39 -1.30
CA LYS A 63 5.79 -0.96 -1.74
C LYS A 63 6.57 -0.89 -3.04
N LEU A 64 7.59 -1.73 -3.16
CA LEU A 64 8.21 -2.00 -4.46
C LEU A 64 7.20 -2.69 -5.39
N PRO A 65 7.26 -2.46 -6.71
CA PRO A 65 6.34 -3.08 -7.67
C PRO A 65 6.29 -4.61 -7.57
N GLU A 66 7.44 -5.24 -7.41
CA GLU A 66 7.61 -6.69 -7.30
C GLU A 66 7.02 -7.21 -5.98
N GLN A 67 6.94 -6.37 -4.95
CA GLN A 67 6.45 -6.70 -3.61
C GLN A 67 5.05 -6.15 -3.31
N ARG A 68 4.34 -5.62 -4.32
CA ARG A 68 3.03 -4.95 -4.22
C ARG A 68 2.04 -5.77 -3.39
N ASN A 69 1.92 -7.06 -3.71
CA ASN A 69 0.94 -7.95 -3.06
C ASN A 69 1.51 -8.81 -1.93
N LEU A 70 2.79 -8.64 -1.58
CA LEU A 70 3.42 -9.44 -0.54
C LEU A 70 3.12 -8.86 0.85
N GLY A 71 2.72 -9.71 1.79
CA GLY A 71 2.27 -9.30 3.12
C GLY A 71 2.77 -10.21 4.23
N LEU A 72 2.36 -9.92 5.45
CA LEU A 72 2.72 -10.72 6.62
C LEU A 72 2.31 -12.19 6.47
N GLN A 73 1.10 -12.45 5.93
CA GLN A 73 0.62 -13.81 5.67
C GLN A 73 1.54 -14.57 4.70
N TRP A 74 2.06 -13.89 3.67
CA TRP A 74 3.01 -14.50 2.75
C TRP A 74 4.35 -14.80 3.43
N GLN A 75 4.87 -13.89 4.27
CA GLN A 75 6.09 -14.14 5.05
C GLN A 75 5.93 -15.32 6.02
N GLN A 76 4.76 -15.43 6.66
CA GLN A 76 4.42 -16.55 7.55
C GLN A 76 4.35 -17.88 6.79
N ALA A 77 3.73 -17.89 5.60
CA ALA A 77 3.67 -19.08 4.75
C ALA A 77 5.07 -19.54 4.30
N GLN A 78 5.95 -18.60 3.93
CA GLN A 78 7.34 -18.92 3.59
C GLN A 78 8.12 -19.51 4.77
N ALA A 79 7.97 -18.90 5.96
CA ALA A 79 8.62 -19.38 7.18
C ALA A 79 8.17 -20.81 7.52
N ALA A 80 6.87 -21.09 7.42
CA ALA A 80 6.30 -22.41 7.68
C ALA A 80 6.77 -23.46 6.66
N GLY A 81 7.02 -23.05 5.41
CA GLY A 81 7.56 -23.90 4.36
C GLY A 81 9.08 -24.11 4.40
N GLY A 82 9.79 -23.60 5.43
CA GLY A 82 11.24 -23.74 5.56
C GLY A 82 12.06 -22.96 4.53
N THR A 83 11.44 -22.04 3.80
CA THR A 83 12.13 -21.16 2.83
C THR A 83 12.69 -19.93 3.54
N GLN A 84 13.81 -19.41 3.06
CA GLN A 84 14.34 -18.13 3.55
C GLN A 84 13.31 -17.02 3.31
N VAL A 85 12.85 -16.40 4.39
CA VAL A 85 11.83 -15.35 4.34
C VAL A 85 12.45 -14.09 3.75
N GLU A 86 11.97 -13.66 2.59
CA GLU A 86 12.38 -12.40 1.99
C GLU A 86 11.92 -11.21 2.85
N THR A 87 12.80 -10.22 3.00
CA THR A 87 12.45 -8.96 3.65
C THR A 87 11.58 -8.12 2.72
N ILE A 88 10.40 -7.74 3.20
CA ILE A 88 9.53 -6.85 2.44
C ILE A 88 9.85 -5.40 2.80
N TRP A 89 10.29 -4.62 1.81
CA TRP A 89 10.56 -3.20 2.00
C TRP A 89 9.25 -2.42 2.18
N ARG A 90 9.26 -1.47 3.13
CA ARG A 90 8.14 -0.57 3.42
C ARG A 90 8.69 0.80 3.78
N GLY A 91 8.39 1.80 2.96
CA GLY A 91 8.64 3.20 3.30
C GLY A 91 7.41 3.80 3.97
N ASP A 92 7.49 4.17 5.24
CA ASP A 92 6.34 4.73 5.96
C ASP A 92 5.89 6.07 5.38
N ILE A 93 4.56 6.24 5.27
CA ILE A 93 3.94 7.51 4.89
C ILE A 93 3.16 8.02 6.11
N GLY A 94 3.73 9.01 6.79
CA GLY A 94 3.07 9.66 7.93
C GLY A 94 1.85 10.48 7.52
N LYS A 95 1.02 10.84 8.50
CA LYS A 95 -0.17 11.70 8.31
C LYS A 95 0.08 12.97 7.49
N PRO A 96 1.13 13.76 7.77
CA PRO A 96 1.38 14.99 7.03
C PRO A 96 1.63 14.74 5.53
N LEU A 97 2.55 13.83 5.20
CA LEU A 97 2.87 13.49 3.81
C LEU A 97 1.69 12.84 3.08
N GLY A 98 0.96 11.95 3.77
CA GLY A 98 -0.24 11.32 3.22
C GLY A 98 -1.28 12.36 2.83
N ASN A 99 -1.64 13.26 3.76
CA ASN A 99 -2.64 14.28 3.48
C ASN A 99 -2.17 15.26 2.40
N GLN A 100 -0.91 15.70 2.45
CA GLN A 100 -0.38 16.68 1.50
C GLN A 100 -0.36 16.17 0.06
N HIS A 101 -0.03 14.90 -0.16
CA HIS A 101 0.21 14.38 -1.51
C HIS A 101 -0.92 13.52 -2.07
N PHE A 102 -1.85 13.06 -1.24
CA PHE A 102 -2.85 12.07 -1.65
C PHE A 102 -4.30 12.43 -1.31
N ALA A 103 -4.57 13.44 -0.46
CA ALA A 103 -5.94 13.73 -0.03
C ALA A 103 -6.87 14.17 -1.17
N ASP A 104 -6.30 14.79 -2.20
CA ASP A 104 -7.03 15.34 -3.35
C ASP A 104 -6.96 14.44 -4.61
N LEU A 105 -6.60 13.14 -4.45
CA LEU A 105 -6.43 12.15 -5.53
C LEU A 105 -7.55 11.11 -5.68
#